data_AF-A0A5P8KAD6-F1
#
_entry.id   AF-A0A5P8KAD6-F1
#
_cell.length_a   1.000
_cell.length_b   1.000
_cell.length_c   1.000
_cell.angle_alpha   90.00
_cell.angle_beta   90.00
_cell.angle_gamma   90.00
#
_symmetry.space_group_name_H-M   'P 1'
#
loop_
_entity.id
_entity.type
_entity.pdbx_description
1 polymer ?
#
loop_
_entity_poly.entity_id
_entity_poly.type
_entity_poly.pdbx_seq_one_letter_code
_entity_poly.pdbx_strand_id
1 'polypeptide(L)'
;MTKDVIALTPTMPDVRTVLAGLYAGGPGLGVKGSAEGAVMQLCAPGGRALVSVEVPVLIQVPGEVGRLLGCEVPDGPVWWTEARASTAVAEGERLAGSFAGRLAAVLGGVVWPPGAATTEVVPLTTDVSAVPVPDTAVPAVDVLTTSTAVVIQDRPVVSMTTWLSDALRAATAADRALQIVTPPTTRLTLATRTALRGLPNRWVVQHPDHGYYDGLSGAVLQWRNGTFGPVRDEDGTTLAARAFSDPDGSGERQLVVQLRLRHAPDERLVLGGALEAAWRRLTGEPPVGWSTAEPVNLPWNARQLTELARSRAPRPTWLVAVGHPDRPAIATVRVSRTPAGVEEDVTLTLGHGPEETPPLDAVEPLAAALAAGRGLTTMLVSLRAGRRDLTVPPHVAAPPVPVSLTVGAEAVREAGLANGRRPTDSGPGPALAPVGVPPVPYGPSSAPALHYPLGDGSDPGAWTRFQVLADRLRSVDVGGG
;
A
#
# COMPACT_ATOMS: atom_id res chain seq x y z
N MET A 1 10.04 16.92 13.04
CA MET A 1 8.92 17.76 12.58
C MET A 1 8.54 17.31 11.19
N THR A 2 7.23 17.25 10.92
CA THR A 2 6.65 16.80 9.65
C THR A 2 7.15 17.65 8.48
N LYS A 3 7.68 16.98 7.45
CA LYS A 3 8.21 17.62 6.24
C LYS A 3 7.13 17.91 5.19
N ASP A 4 5.93 17.38 5.39
CA ASP A 4 4.80 17.61 4.52
C ASP A 4 3.76 18.48 5.23
N VAL A 5 3.22 19.46 4.51
CA VAL A 5 2.14 20.35 4.96
C VAL A 5 1.02 20.25 3.94
N ILE A 6 -0.21 20.07 4.40
CA ILE A 6 -1.37 19.85 3.53
C ILE A 6 -2.39 20.95 3.78
N ALA A 7 -2.81 21.64 2.72
CA ALA A 7 -3.96 22.51 2.74
C ALA A 7 -5.20 21.72 2.32
N LEU A 8 -6.23 21.75 3.16
CA LEU A 8 -7.55 21.18 2.92
C LEU A 8 -8.52 22.32 2.69
N THR A 9 -9.01 22.47 1.46
CA THR A 9 -9.82 23.62 1.03
C THR A 9 -11.15 23.18 0.42
N PRO A 10 -12.26 23.94 0.58
CA PRO A 10 -13.57 23.57 0.06
C PRO A 10 -13.67 23.78 -1.46
N THR A 11 -12.81 24.61 -2.04
CA THR A 11 -12.78 24.97 -3.46
C THR A 11 -11.43 24.65 -4.08
N MET A 12 -11.42 24.28 -5.37
CA MET A 12 -10.19 23.99 -6.10
C MET A 12 -9.25 25.21 -6.10
N PRO A 13 -8.02 25.08 -5.60
CA PRO A 13 -7.02 26.12 -5.79
C PRO A 13 -6.69 26.26 -7.28
N ASP A 14 -6.98 27.43 -7.85
CA ASP A 14 -6.54 27.71 -9.21
C ASP A 14 -5.01 27.96 -9.26
N VAL A 15 -4.44 27.89 -10.46
CA VAL A 15 -2.99 28.07 -10.66
C VAL A 15 -2.50 29.40 -10.09
N ARG A 16 -3.31 30.47 -10.19
CA ARG A 16 -2.92 31.79 -9.67
C ARG A 16 -2.84 31.80 -8.15
N THR A 17 -3.76 31.13 -7.49
CA THR A 17 -3.82 31.02 -6.03
C THR A 17 -2.65 30.17 -5.52
N VAL A 18 -2.31 29.08 -6.21
CA VAL A 18 -1.11 28.28 -5.91
C VAL A 18 0.16 29.12 -6.06
N LEU A 19 0.31 29.85 -7.18
CA LEU A 19 1.46 30.73 -7.39
C LEU A 19 1.52 31.87 -6.35
N ALA A 20 0.38 32.47 -5.99
CA ALA A 20 0.28 33.48 -4.95
C ALA A 20 0.71 32.93 -3.57
N GLY A 21 0.31 31.69 -3.25
CA GLY A 21 0.78 30.98 -2.07
C GLY A 21 2.29 30.76 -2.08
N LEU A 22 2.87 30.41 -3.23
CA LEU A 22 4.31 30.15 -3.38
C LEU A 22 5.19 31.39 -3.23
N TYR A 23 4.62 32.61 -3.27
CA TYR A 23 5.29 33.83 -2.79
C TYR A 23 5.57 33.83 -1.27
N ALA A 24 5.34 32.71 -0.57
CA ALA A 24 5.73 32.46 0.81
C ALA A 24 7.17 32.88 1.14
N GLY A 25 8.12 32.70 0.23
CA GLY A 25 9.53 33.07 0.48
C GLY A 25 9.97 34.44 -0.08
N GLY A 26 9.03 35.26 -0.55
CA GLY A 26 9.30 36.61 -1.03
C GLY A 26 9.76 36.70 -2.49
N PRO A 27 10.02 37.91 -3.01
CA PRO A 27 10.24 38.16 -4.44
C PRO A 27 11.57 37.63 -4.99
N GLY A 28 12.52 37.27 -4.11
CA GLY A 28 13.83 36.75 -4.51
C GLY A 28 13.84 35.27 -4.91
N LEU A 29 12.71 34.56 -4.76
CA LEU A 29 12.61 33.14 -5.07
C LEU A 29 11.92 32.90 -6.41
N GLY A 30 12.35 31.87 -7.12
CA GLY A 30 11.77 31.46 -8.39
C GLY A 30 10.72 30.37 -8.21
N VAL A 31 9.80 30.24 -9.18
CA VAL A 31 8.89 29.10 -9.28
C VAL A 31 9.17 28.35 -10.57
N LYS A 32 9.26 27.02 -10.51
CA LYS A 32 9.44 26.13 -11.66
C LYS A 32 8.37 25.05 -11.69
N GLY A 33 7.94 24.67 -12.89
CA GLY A 33 7.17 23.43 -13.10
C GLY A 33 8.10 22.24 -13.31
N SER A 34 7.70 21.06 -12.82
CA SER A 34 8.37 19.78 -13.02
C SER A 34 7.33 18.68 -13.29
N ALA A 35 7.78 17.48 -13.66
CA ALA A 35 6.95 16.31 -13.94
C ALA A 35 5.77 16.61 -14.89
N GLU A 36 6.07 17.20 -16.06
CA GLU A 36 5.07 17.60 -17.06
C GLU A 36 3.97 18.55 -16.51
N GLY A 37 4.29 19.32 -15.47
CA GLY A 37 3.38 20.27 -14.82
C GLY A 37 2.60 19.69 -13.64
N ALA A 38 2.81 18.41 -13.29
CA ALA A 38 2.18 17.79 -12.12
C ALA A 38 2.75 18.28 -10.77
N VAL A 39 3.93 18.92 -10.80
CA VAL A 39 4.57 19.48 -9.59
C VAL A 39 5.02 20.91 -9.84
N MET A 40 4.70 21.81 -8.92
CA MET A 40 5.25 23.17 -8.85
C MET A 40 6.28 23.27 -7.74
N GLN A 41 7.41 23.92 -7.98
CA GLN A 41 8.50 24.03 -7.02
C GLN A 41 8.82 25.50 -6.73
N LEU A 42 8.88 25.85 -5.45
CA LEU A 42 9.54 27.07 -4.99
C LEU A 42 11.04 26.81 -4.94
N CYS A 43 11.82 27.67 -5.57
CA CYS A 43 13.27 27.49 -5.73
C CYS A 43 14.07 28.67 -5.19
N ALA A 44 15.22 28.36 -4.58
CA ALA A 44 16.24 29.36 -4.24
C ALA A 44 16.89 29.96 -5.51
N PRO A 45 17.53 31.14 -5.40
CA PRO A 45 18.48 31.61 -6.41
C PRO A 45 19.52 30.51 -6.70
N GLY A 46 19.65 30.08 -7.95
CA GLY A 46 20.44 28.90 -8.32
C GLY A 46 19.62 27.64 -8.63
N GLY A 47 18.30 27.68 -8.42
CA GLY A 47 17.36 26.68 -8.94
C GLY A 47 17.11 25.47 -8.04
N ARG A 48 17.65 25.45 -6.82
CA ARG A 48 17.39 24.39 -5.83
C ARG A 48 15.96 24.45 -5.31
N ALA A 49 15.24 23.32 -5.34
CA ALA A 49 13.89 23.22 -4.79
C ALA A 49 13.90 23.32 -3.26
N LEU A 50 13.01 24.17 -2.73
CA LEU A 50 12.80 24.44 -1.31
C LEU A 50 11.48 23.83 -0.82
N VAL A 51 10.44 24.00 -1.63
CA VAL A 51 9.12 23.39 -1.43
C VAL A 51 8.66 22.85 -2.77
N SER A 52 8.15 21.63 -2.80
CA SER A 52 7.47 21.07 -3.95
C SER A 52 5.99 20.93 -3.62
N VAL A 53 5.11 21.22 -4.57
CA VAL A 53 3.66 21.22 -4.42
C VAL A 53 3.07 20.37 -5.51
N GLU A 54 2.27 19.38 -5.14
CA GLU A 54 1.54 18.56 -6.10
C GLU A 54 0.27 19.27 -6.58
N VAL A 55 -0.19 18.92 -7.78
CA VAL A 55 -1.51 19.33 -8.27
C VAL A 55 -2.58 19.01 -7.23
N PRO A 56 -3.48 19.97 -6.89
CA PRO A 56 -4.58 19.72 -5.98
C PRO A 56 -5.46 18.55 -6.44
N VAL A 57 -5.80 17.67 -5.51
CA VAL A 57 -6.65 16.50 -5.77
C VAL A 57 -7.94 16.63 -4.96
N LEU A 58 -9.08 16.41 -5.61
CA LEU A 58 -10.38 16.36 -4.93
C LEU A 58 -10.58 15.00 -4.29
N ILE A 59 -10.61 14.95 -2.96
CA ILE A 59 -10.93 13.75 -2.20
C ILE A 59 -12.44 13.75 -1.96
N GLN A 60 -13.13 12.80 -2.60
CA GLN A 60 -14.59 12.63 -2.46
C GLN A 60 -14.95 11.43 -1.57
N VAL A 61 -13.95 10.67 -1.13
CA VAL A 61 -14.10 9.38 -0.47
C VAL A 61 -14.25 9.61 1.04
N PRO A 62 -15.39 9.23 1.64
CA PRO A 62 -15.63 9.37 3.08
C PRO A 62 -14.54 8.77 3.94
N GLY A 63 -14.11 9.50 4.98
CA GLY A 63 -13.13 9.05 5.96
C GLY A 63 -11.67 9.01 5.47
N GLU A 64 -11.40 9.22 4.17
CA GLU A 64 -10.04 9.06 3.62
C GLU A 64 -9.03 10.05 4.21
N VAL A 65 -9.44 11.31 4.39
CA VAL A 65 -8.58 12.33 5.00
C VAL A 65 -8.24 11.98 6.44
N GLY A 66 -9.24 11.60 7.23
CA GLY A 66 -9.03 11.21 8.63
C GLY A 66 -8.15 9.97 8.76
N ARG A 67 -8.31 8.99 7.85
CA ARG A 67 -7.48 7.78 7.79
C ARG A 67 -6.00 8.10 7.57
N LEU A 68 -5.67 9.09 6.75
CA LEU A 68 -4.28 9.43 6.41
C LEU A 68 -3.64 10.48 7.31
N LEU A 69 -4.43 11.42 7.84
CA LEU A 69 -3.90 12.51 8.67
C LEU A 69 -3.99 12.22 10.17
N GLY A 70 -4.78 11.22 10.57
CA GLY A 70 -5.00 10.89 11.97
C GLY A 70 -5.72 12.00 12.74
N CYS A 71 -6.46 12.87 12.06
CA CYS A 71 -7.24 13.95 12.66
C CYS A 71 -8.66 13.94 12.12
N GLU A 72 -9.62 14.38 12.93
CA GLU A 72 -10.97 14.66 12.45
C GLU A 72 -10.93 15.87 11.52
N VAL A 73 -11.62 15.75 10.38
CA VAL A 73 -11.79 16.83 9.42
C VAL A 73 -13.28 16.94 9.08
N PRO A 74 -13.74 18.11 8.60
CA PRO A 74 -15.13 18.28 8.20
C PRO A 74 -15.56 17.22 7.18
N ASP A 75 -16.78 16.71 7.35
CA ASP A 75 -17.38 15.76 6.42
C ASP A 75 -17.60 16.39 5.03
N GLY A 76 -17.32 15.61 3.99
CA GLY A 76 -17.61 15.95 2.60
C GLY A 76 -16.38 16.05 1.69
N PRO A 77 -16.60 16.34 0.40
CA PRO A 77 -15.52 16.46 -0.56
C PRO A 77 -14.59 17.63 -0.22
N VAL A 78 -13.28 17.40 -0.28
CA VAL A 78 -12.27 18.42 0.02
C VAL A 78 -11.13 18.39 -0.97
N TRP A 79 -10.61 19.56 -1.33
CA TRP A 79 -9.41 19.69 -2.14
C TRP A 79 -8.17 19.56 -1.26
N TRP A 80 -7.39 18.53 -1.53
CA TRP A 80 -6.12 18.21 -0.91
C TRP A 80 -4.99 18.80 -1.74
N THR A 81 -4.22 19.72 -1.15
CA THR A 81 -3.00 20.26 -1.75
C THR A 81 -1.82 19.96 -0.87
N GLU A 82 -0.92 19.10 -1.33
CA GLU A 82 0.25 18.64 -0.58
C GLU A 82 1.49 19.45 -0.95
N ALA A 83 2.14 20.01 0.07
CA ALA A 83 3.42 20.69 -0.05
C ALA A 83 4.48 19.94 0.76
N ARG A 84 5.55 19.51 0.09
CA ARG A 84 6.71 18.88 0.72
C ARG A 84 7.87 19.86 0.82
N ALA A 85 8.33 20.07 2.04
CA ALA A 85 9.53 20.84 2.34
C ALA A 85 10.81 20.02 2.07
N SER A 86 11.82 20.69 1.53
CA SER A 86 13.17 20.15 1.46
C SER A 86 13.72 19.93 2.87
N THR A 87 14.24 18.73 3.15
CA THR A 87 14.96 18.43 4.40
C THR A 87 16.32 19.12 4.48
N ALA A 88 16.83 19.61 3.36
CA ALA A 88 18.19 20.12 3.24
C ALA A 88 18.31 21.64 3.48
N VAL A 89 17.20 22.30 3.86
CA VAL A 89 17.12 23.73 4.19
C VAL A 89 16.29 23.91 5.45
N ALA A 90 16.81 24.66 6.43
CA ALA A 90 16.16 24.83 7.74
C ALA A 90 14.78 25.50 7.65
N GLU A 91 14.62 26.43 6.72
CA GLU A 91 13.38 27.20 6.52
C GLU A 91 12.31 26.44 5.70
N GLY A 92 12.62 25.26 5.14
CA GLY A 92 11.73 24.53 4.24
C GLY A 92 10.34 24.28 4.83
N GLU A 93 10.27 23.84 6.09
CA GLU A 93 9.01 23.58 6.77
C GLU A 93 8.17 24.85 6.96
N ARG A 94 8.82 25.96 7.35
CA ARG A 94 8.14 27.26 7.49
C ARG A 94 7.63 27.78 6.16
N LEU A 95 8.39 27.57 5.07
CA LEU A 95 7.96 27.92 3.71
C LEU A 95 6.72 27.11 3.29
N ALA A 96 6.72 25.80 3.53
CA ALA A 96 5.56 24.95 3.25
C ALA A 96 4.34 25.34 4.11
N GLY A 97 4.57 25.66 5.39
CA GLY A 97 3.57 26.20 6.32
C GLY A 97 2.97 27.53 5.88
N SER A 98 3.81 28.43 5.38
CA SER A 98 3.40 29.73 4.82
C SER A 98 2.58 29.57 3.54
N PHE A 99 3.02 28.68 2.63
CA PHE A 99 2.28 28.34 1.42
C PHE A 99 0.88 27.81 1.75
N ALA A 100 0.80 26.77 2.60
CA ALA A 100 -0.47 26.14 2.94
C ALA A 100 -1.39 27.08 3.74
N GLY A 101 -0.85 27.85 4.67
CA GLY A 101 -1.59 28.83 5.45
C GLY A 101 -2.20 29.94 4.58
N ARG A 102 -1.47 30.40 3.55
CA ARG A 102 -2.01 31.36 2.56
C ARG A 102 -3.12 30.77 1.71
N LEU A 103 -2.98 29.52 1.26
CA LEU A 103 -4.06 28.84 0.53
C LEU A 103 -5.32 28.74 1.38
N ALA A 104 -5.19 28.28 2.63
CA ALA A 104 -6.31 28.15 3.55
C ALA A 104 -6.94 29.52 3.89
N ALA A 105 -6.14 30.58 4.03
CA ALA A 105 -6.64 31.93 4.28
C ALA A 105 -7.44 32.50 3.09
N VAL A 106 -7.03 32.22 1.85
CA VAL A 106 -7.69 32.75 0.64
C VAL A 106 -8.94 31.95 0.27
N LEU A 107 -8.88 30.62 0.33
CA LEU A 107 -9.95 29.74 -0.16
C LEU A 107 -10.92 29.31 0.94
N GLY A 108 -10.62 29.66 2.20
CA GLY A 108 -11.20 28.98 3.35
C GLY A 108 -10.63 27.56 3.48
N GLY A 109 -10.51 27.05 4.70
CA GLY A 109 -10.00 25.71 4.92
C GLY A 109 -9.13 25.57 6.15
N VAL A 110 -8.45 24.44 6.24
CA VAL A 110 -7.55 24.10 7.35
C VAL A 110 -6.23 23.57 6.82
N VAL A 111 -5.21 23.63 7.66
CA VAL A 111 -3.87 23.11 7.34
C VAL A 111 -3.54 21.99 8.30
N TRP A 112 -2.94 20.93 7.76
CA TRP A 112 -2.34 19.87 8.54
C TRP A 112 -0.81 19.90 8.39
N PRO A 113 -0.04 19.75 9.48
CA PRO A 113 -0.51 19.68 10.86
C PRO A 113 -1.05 21.04 11.35
N PRO A 114 -1.98 21.08 12.34
CA PRO A 114 -2.67 22.33 12.75
C PRO A 114 -1.73 23.48 13.16
N GLY A 115 -0.54 23.18 13.67
CA GLY A 115 0.46 24.18 14.08
C GLY A 115 1.41 24.66 12.98
N ALA A 116 1.32 24.13 11.75
CA ALA A 116 2.20 24.54 10.65
C ALA A 116 1.73 25.80 9.92
N ALA A 117 0.44 26.15 10.01
CA ALA A 117 -0.12 27.27 9.27
C ALA A 117 0.49 28.61 9.68
N THR A 118 0.97 29.37 8.69
CA THR A 118 1.32 30.78 8.85
C THR A 118 1.03 31.51 7.55
N THR A 119 0.93 32.84 7.58
CA THR A 119 0.86 33.68 6.38
C THR A 119 2.10 34.55 6.20
N GLU A 120 3.04 34.50 7.14
CA GLU A 120 4.27 35.29 7.13
C GLU A 120 5.11 35.01 5.88
N VAL A 121 5.83 36.03 5.40
CA VAL A 121 6.91 35.79 4.42
C VAL A 121 8.11 35.21 5.17
N VAL A 122 8.64 34.09 4.69
CA VAL A 122 9.76 33.39 5.32
C VAL A 122 11.05 33.69 4.53
N PRO A 123 11.93 34.58 5.01
CA PRO A 123 13.18 34.87 4.33
C PRO A 123 14.14 33.68 4.42
N LEU A 124 14.93 33.45 3.37
CA LEU A 124 16.04 32.51 3.42
C LEU A 124 17.22 33.14 4.17
N THR A 125 17.64 32.50 5.25
CA THR A 125 18.84 32.88 6.02
C THR A 125 19.97 31.87 5.89
N THR A 126 19.64 30.62 5.53
CA THR A 126 20.61 29.58 5.20
C THR A 126 21.34 29.90 3.88
N ASP A 127 22.68 29.82 3.87
CA ASP A 127 23.45 29.84 2.62
C ASP A 127 23.21 28.52 1.86
N VAL A 128 22.37 28.61 0.83
CA VAL A 128 21.86 27.46 0.08
C VAL A 128 22.90 26.94 -0.92
N SER A 129 24.01 27.65 -1.14
CA SER A 129 25.03 27.34 -2.16
C SER A 129 26.01 26.23 -1.76
N ALA A 130 26.09 25.85 -0.48
CA ALA A 130 27.12 24.94 0.05
C ALA A 130 26.71 23.46 0.14
N VAL A 131 25.43 23.12 -0.05
CA VAL A 131 24.94 21.74 0.02
C VAL A 131 24.68 21.25 -1.41
N PRO A 132 25.28 20.12 -1.85
CA PRO A 132 25.06 19.57 -3.18
C PRO A 132 23.56 19.38 -3.44
N VAL A 133 23.06 19.89 -4.56
CA VAL A 133 21.71 19.59 -5.04
C VAL A 133 21.75 18.15 -5.52
N PRO A 134 21.01 17.21 -4.90
CA PRO A 134 20.86 15.90 -5.49
C PRO A 134 20.22 16.12 -6.87
N ASP A 135 20.83 15.58 -7.91
CA ASP A 135 20.29 15.60 -9.27
C ASP A 135 19.12 14.61 -9.38
N THR A 136 18.22 14.63 -8.39
CA THR A 136 17.08 13.75 -8.27
C THR A 136 15.90 14.42 -8.96
N ALA A 137 15.51 13.87 -10.11
CA ALA A 137 14.25 14.21 -10.77
C ALA A 137 13.00 13.87 -9.91
N VAL A 138 13.15 13.28 -8.72
CA VAL A 138 12.06 12.88 -7.84
C VAL A 138 12.04 13.72 -6.54
N PRO A 139 11.06 14.63 -6.37
CA PRO A 139 10.99 15.55 -5.22
C PRO A 139 10.89 14.89 -3.84
N ALA A 140 10.48 13.61 -3.79
CA ALA A 140 10.28 12.88 -2.53
C ALA A 140 11.58 12.40 -1.88
N VAL A 141 12.68 12.34 -2.63
CA VAL A 141 13.95 11.74 -2.17
C VAL A 141 14.78 12.79 -1.45
N ASP A 142 15.11 12.51 -0.19
CA ASP A 142 15.86 13.38 0.70
C ASP A 142 17.37 13.14 0.64
N VAL A 143 17.78 11.86 0.55
CA VAL A 143 19.18 11.47 0.36
C VAL A 143 19.27 10.48 -0.79
N LEU A 144 20.19 10.73 -1.72
CA LEU A 144 20.47 9.84 -2.83
C LEU A 144 21.92 9.38 -2.77
N THR A 145 22.11 8.07 -2.76
CA THR A 145 23.43 7.44 -2.88
C THR A 145 23.49 6.59 -4.15
N THR A 146 24.63 5.96 -4.42
CA THR A 146 24.77 5.03 -5.53
C THR A 146 23.83 3.83 -5.42
N SER A 147 23.52 3.40 -4.19
CA SER A 147 22.74 2.17 -3.91
C SER A 147 21.37 2.41 -3.32
N THR A 148 21.06 3.62 -2.81
CA THR A 148 19.86 3.86 -2.00
C THR A 148 19.26 5.24 -2.27
N ALA A 149 17.92 5.30 -2.36
CA ALA A 149 17.13 6.51 -2.24
C ALA A 149 16.45 6.51 -0.85
N VAL A 150 16.69 7.54 -0.06
CA VAL A 150 16.13 7.70 1.28
C VAL A 150 15.04 8.76 1.25
N VAL A 151 13.89 8.42 1.85
CA VAL A 151 12.74 9.30 2.04
C VAL A 151 12.54 9.46 3.54
N ILE A 152 12.63 10.68 4.06
CA ILE A 152 12.44 10.97 5.48
C ILE A 152 10.99 11.46 5.66
N GLN A 153 10.23 10.80 6.52
CA GLN A 153 8.85 11.19 6.82
C GLN A 153 8.56 11.15 8.31
N ASP A 154 7.88 12.19 8.76
CA ASP A 154 7.44 12.36 10.14
C ASP A 154 5.93 12.62 10.13
N ARG A 155 5.19 11.65 9.59
CA ARG A 155 3.71 11.61 9.58
C ARG A 155 3.21 10.53 10.55
N PRO A 156 2.05 10.72 11.20
CA PRO A 156 1.40 9.65 11.97
C PRO A 156 1.12 8.41 11.13
N VAL A 157 0.75 8.62 9.86
CA VAL A 157 0.52 7.55 8.89
C VAL A 157 1.24 7.89 7.58
N VAL A 158 2.10 6.96 7.13
CA VAL A 158 2.78 7.05 5.84
C VAL A 158 2.05 6.18 4.82
N SER A 159 1.47 6.85 3.83
CA SER A 159 0.67 6.27 2.76
C SER A 159 1.46 6.15 1.45
N MET A 160 0.96 5.33 0.53
CA MET A 160 1.56 5.12 -0.78
C MET A 160 1.16 6.27 -1.70
N THR A 161 1.73 7.45 -1.46
CA THR A 161 1.49 8.64 -2.28
C THR A 161 2.05 8.47 -3.69
N THR A 162 1.64 9.33 -4.60
CA THR A 162 2.21 9.48 -5.94
C THR A 162 3.73 9.72 -5.86
N TRP A 163 4.15 10.58 -4.94
CA TRP A 163 5.55 10.90 -4.62
C TRP A 163 6.35 9.67 -4.22
N LEU A 164 5.80 8.86 -3.30
CA LEU A 164 6.45 7.65 -2.81
C LEU A 164 6.48 6.55 -3.88
N SER A 165 5.41 6.44 -4.67
CA SER A 165 5.31 5.53 -5.81
C SER A 165 6.34 5.87 -6.88
N ASP A 166 6.53 7.16 -7.18
CA ASP A 166 7.55 7.63 -8.12
C ASP A 166 8.97 7.45 -7.59
N ALA A 167 9.19 7.67 -6.30
CA ALA A 167 10.47 7.37 -5.65
C ALA A 167 10.81 5.88 -5.74
N LEU A 168 9.84 5.00 -5.46
CA LEU A 168 10.00 3.56 -5.59
C LEU A 168 10.32 3.14 -7.03
N ARG A 169 9.58 3.69 -7.99
CA ARG A 169 9.78 3.42 -9.42
C ARG A 169 11.16 3.88 -9.90
N ALA A 170 11.56 5.10 -9.55
CA ALA A 170 12.85 5.66 -9.93
C ALA A 170 14.02 4.94 -9.27
N ALA A 171 13.91 4.59 -7.98
CA ALA A 171 14.90 3.78 -7.28
C ALA A 171 15.06 2.42 -7.96
N THR A 172 13.96 1.74 -8.25
CA THR A 172 13.95 0.43 -8.94
C THR A 172 14.60 0.52 -10.33
N ALA A 173 14.26 1.55 -11.12
CA ALA A 173 14.83 1.76 -12.45
C ALA A 173 16.35 2.03 -12.42
N ALA A 174 16.86 2.55 -11.30
CA ALA A 174 18.27 2.83 -11.08
C ALA A 174 19.00 1.72 -10.28
N ASP A 175 18.35 0.56 -10.06
CA ASP A 175 18.87 -0.54 -9.24
C ASP A 175 19.26 -0.12 -7.81
N ARG A 176 18.43 0.74 -7.21
CA ARG A 176 18.60 1.27 -5.84
C ARG A 176 17.50 0.76 -4.91
N ALA A 177 17.85 0.64 -3.64
CA ALA A 177 16.89 0.46 -2.55
C ALA A 177 16.09 1.73 -2.28
N LEU A 178 14.79 1.60 -2.00
CA LEU A 178 14.02 2.65 -1.33
C LEU A 178 14.02 2.42 0.18
N GLN A 179 14.46 3.42 0.95
CA GLN A 179 14.45 3.37 2.42
C GLN A 179 13.64 4.53 2.99
N ILE A 180 12.58 4.22 3.72
CA ILE A 180 11.75 5.24 4.37
C ILE A 180 12.19 5.37 5.83
N VAL A 181 12.64 6.56 6.25
CA VAL A 181 13.06 6.85 7.62
C VAL A 181 11.94 7.55 8.38
N THR A 182 11.50 7.00 9.51
CA THR A 182 10.40 7.55 10.31
C THR A 182 10.70 7.51 11.82
N PRO A 183 10.03 8.33 12.65
CA PRO A 183 10.02 8.10 14.10
C PRO A 183 9.23 6.83 14.48
N PRO A 184 9.34 6.34 15.72
CA PRO A 184 8.65 5.12 16.18
C PRO A 184 7.12 5.30 16.31
N THR A 185 6.63 6.53 16.34
CA THR A 185 5.19 6.85 16.40
C THR A 185 4.50 6.73 15.05
N THR A 186 5.25 6.67 13.95
CA THR A 186 4.70 6.54 12.59
C THR A 186 4.20 5.13 12.34
N ARG A 187 3.08 5.04 11.62
CA ARG A 187 2.52 3.78 11.10
C ARG A 187 2.48 3.80 9.59
N LEU A 188 2.50 2.64 8.95
CA LEU A 188 2.34 2.52 7.50
C LEU A 188 0.90 2.14 7.14
N THR A 189 0.38 2.62 6.01
CA THR A 189 -0.80 1.98 5.40
C THR A 189 -0.43 0.58 4.90
N LEU A 190 -1.42 -0.30 4.75
CA LEU A 190 -1.18 -1.63 4.17
C LEU A 190 -0.66 -1.57 2.74
N ALA A 191 -1.03 -0.53 1.98
CA ALA A 191 -0.51 -0.26 0.65
C ALA A 191 1.00 0.03 0.70
N THR A 192 1.44 0.95 1.57
CA THR A 192 2.87 1.22 1.76
C THR A 192 3.64 0.00 2.23
N ARG A 193 3.13 -0.67 3.27
CA ARG A 193 3.74 -1.90 3.78
C ARG A 193 3.96 -2.92 2.67
N THR A 194 2.97 -3.12 1.81
CA THR A 194 3.02 -4.11 0.73
C THR A 194 4.03 -3.74 -0.34
N ALA A 195 4.13 -2.46 -0.72
CA ALA A 195 5.12 -2.00 -1.69
C ALA A 195 6.56 -2.11 -1.18
N LEU A 196 6.76 -2.01 0.14
CA LEU A 196 8.06 -2.22 0.77
C LEU A 196 8.41 -3.70 0.97
N ARG A 197 7.48 -4.65 0.73
CA ARG A 197 7.80 -6.09 0.81
C ARG A 197 8.73 -6.46 -0.33
N GLY A 198 10.00 -6.67 -0.02
CA GLY A 198 11.01 -7.18 -0.94
C GLY A 198 12.37 -6.52 -0.71
N LEU A 199 13.45 -7.28 -0.86
CA LEU A 199 14.78 -6.70 -0.88
C LEU A 199 14.97 -5.90 -2.19
N PRO A 200 15.67 -4.75 -2.15
CA PRO A 200 16.40 -4.18 -1.02
C PRO A 200 15.66 -3.07 -0.24
N ASN A 201 14.33 -2.95 -0.37
CA ASN A 201 13.54 -1.88 0.28
C ASN A 201 13.44 -2.05 1.79
N ARG A 202 13.37 -0.93 2.55
CA ARG A 202 13.27 -0.97 4.03
C ARG A 202 12.41 0.15 4.60
N TRP A 203 11.84 -0.13 5.76
CA TRP A 203 11.29 0.87 6.67
C TRP A 203 12.25 1.04 7.85
N VAL A 204 12.96 2.15 7.90
CA VAL A 204 13.95 2.47 8.92
C VAL A 204 13.28 3.31 10.01
N VAL A 205 13.17 2.75 11.21
CA VAL A 205 12.62 3.44 12.37
C VAL A 205 13.76 4.04 13.17
N GLN A 206 13.75 5.35 13.34
CA GLN A 206 14.70 6.09 14.16
C GLN A 206 14.15 6.22 15.58
N HIS A 207 14.55 5.31 16.48
CA HIS A 207 14.15 5.34 17.88
C HIS A 207 15.15 6.18 18.72
N PRO A 208 14.69 7.10 19.58
CA PRO A 208 15.58 7.93 20.39
C PRO A 208 16.52 7.11 21.29
N ASP A 209 15.98 6.08 21.97
CA ASP A 209 16.76 5.27 22.92
C ASP A 209 17.38 3.99 22.34
N HIS A 210 16.96 3.57 21.14
CA HIS A 210 17.30 2.25 20.58
C HIS A 210 17.98 2.32 19.20
N GLY A 211 18.29 3.53 18.73
CA GLY A 211 18.93 3.74 17.43
C GLY A 211 18.01 3.40 16.27
N TYR A 212 18.56 2.78 15.22
CA TYR A 212 17.81 2.46 14.02
C TYR A 212 17.44 0.98 13.97
N TYR A 213 16.21 0.67 13.59
CA TYR A 213 15.79 -0.69 13.31
C TYR A 213 14.81 -0.76 12.14
N ASP A 214 14.65 -1.95 11.57
CA ASP A 214 13.74 -2.20 10.47
C ASP A 214 12.31 -2.41 11.01
N GLY A 215 11.39 -1.50 10.73
CA GLY A 215 9.99 -1.58 11.19
C GLY A 215 9.20 -2.74 10.57
N LEU A 216 9.72 -3.43 9.56
CA LEU A 216 9.08 -4.62 8.98
C LEU A 216 9.61 -5.93 9.56
N SER A 217 10.88 -5.99 9.96
CA SER A 217 11.56 -7.23 10.37
C SER A 217 12.10 -7.23 11.80
N GLY A 218 12.22 -6.06 12.43
CA GLY A 218 12.83 -5.89 13.75
C GLY A 218 14.36 -5.92 13.74
N ALA A 219 15.01 -6.04 12.58
CA ALA A 219 16.47 -6.06 12.51
C ALA A 219 17.08 -4.71 12.95
N VAL A 220 18.07 -4.72 13.83
CA VAL A 220 18.88 -3.52 14.14
C VAL A 220 19.61 -3.08 12.88
N LEU A 221 19.57 -1.79 12.58
CA LEU A 221 20.15 -1.21 11.38
C LEU A 221 21.30 -0.27 11.72
N GLN A 222 22.26 -0.19 10.81
CA GLN A 222 23.31 0.82 10.83
C GLN A 222 23.52 1.40 9.43
N TRP A 223 23.73 2.71 9.36
CA TRP A 223 24.16 3.37 8.13
C TRP A 223 25.63 3.07 7.85
N ARG A 224 25.92 2.40 6.74
CA ARG A 224 27.28 2.15 6.25
C ARG A 224 27.26 2.13 4.72
N ASN A 225 28.33 2.64 4.10
CA ASN A 225 28.49 2.61 2.63
C ASN A 225 27.27 3.16 1.86
N GLY A 226 26.63 4.21 2.39
CA GLY A 226 25.52 4.89 1.73
C GLY A 226 24.17 4.16 1.81
N THR A 227 23.99 3.21 2.74
CA THR A 227 22.72 2.50 2.93
C THR A 227 22.53 2.05 4.39
N PHE A 228 21.28 1.93 4.86
CA PHE A 228 20.99 1.20 6.09
C PHE A 228 21.00 -0.31 5.84
N GLY A 229 21.89 -1.02 6.54
CA GLY A 229 22.02 -2.48 6.50
C GLY A 229 21.84 -3.11 7.88
N PRO A 230 21.43 -4.40 7.95
CA PRO A 230 21.27 -5.12 9.21
C PRO A 230 22.62 -5.30 9.90
N VAL A 231 22.64 -5.04 11.20
CA VAL A 231 23.80 -5.33 12.06
C VAL A 231 23.79 -6.82 12.37
N ARG A 232 24.95 -7.46 12.20
CA ARG A 232 25.16 -8.87 12.51
C ARG A 232 26.11 -9.02 13.69
N ASP A 233 25.89 -10.03 14.51
CA ASP A 233 26.83 -10.45 15.56
C ASP A 233 28.03 -11.22 14.98
N GLU A 234 28.92 -11.70 15.85
CA GLU A 234 30.12 -12.46 15.49
C GLU A 234 29.78 -13.76 14.75
N ASP A 235 28.61 -14.34 15.00
CA ASP A 235 28.11 -15.56 14.34
C ASP A 235 27.41 -15.26 13.00
N GLY A 236 27.29 -13.99 12.62
CA GLY A 236 26.61 -13.56 11.40
C GLY A 236 25.08 -13.51 11.52
N THR A 237 24.53 -13.68 12.72
CA THR A 237 23.09 -13.59 13.00
C THR A 237 22.65 -12.13 13.08
N THR A 238 21.49 -11.81 12.51
CA THR A 238 20.97 -10.44 12.52
C THR A 238 20.45 -10.10 13.93
N LEU A 239 20.95 -9.00 14.49
CA LEU A 239 20.52 -8.53 15.81
C LEU A 239 19.06 -8.05 15.76
N ALA A 240 18.24 -8.46 16.72
CA ALA A 240 16.86 -8.01 16.87
C ALA A 240 16.75 -6.80 17.80
N ALA A 241 16.00 -5.79 17.40
CA ALA A 241 15.77 -4.58 18.18
C ALA A 241 14.75 -4.86 19.29
N ARG A 242 15.10 -4.53 20.55
CA ARG A 242 14.21 -4.69 21.70
C ARG A 242 12.90 -3.89 21.56
N ALA A 243 12.97 -2.71 20.93
CA ALA A 243 11.82 -1.84 20.66
C ALA A 243 10.75 -2.48 19.75
N PHE A 244 11.12 -3.52 18.99
CA PHE A 244 10.22 -4.21 18.08
C PHE A 244 9.28 -5.19 18.81
N SER A 245 9.63 -5.58 20.04
CA SER A 245 8.89 -6.53 20.86
C SER A 245 7.75 -5.85 21.63
N ASP A 246 6.67 -5.50 20.96
CA ASP A 246 5.41 -5.13 21.62
C ASP A 246 4.21 -5.73 20.88
N PRO A 247 3.62 -6.83 21.39
CA PRO A 247 2.40 -7.36 20.81
C PRO A 247 1.25 -6.44 21.21
N ASP A 248 0.73 -5.69 20.23
CA ASP A 248 -0.50 -4.89 20.36
C ASP A 248 -1.62 -5.80 20.93
N GLY A 249 -1.86 -5.67 22.24
CA GLY A 249 -2.81 -6.50 23.01
C GLY A 249 -4.25 -6.03 22.86
N SER A 250 -4.54 -5.25 21.81
CA SER A 250 -5.80 -4.55 21.63
C SER A 250 -6.99 -5.49 21.46
N GLY A 251 -6.76 -6.76 21.10
CA GLY A 251 -7.81 -7.71 20.73
C GLY A 251 -8.39 -7.46 19.33
N GLU A 252 -7.88 -6.45 18.62
CA GLU A 252 -8.26 -6.16 17.24
C GLU A 252 -7.71 -7.22 16.27
N ARG A 253 -8.50 -7.50 15.24
CA ARG A 253 -8.21 -8.55 14.26
C ARG A 253 -8.33 -8.01 12.85
N GLN A 254 -7.59 -8.63 11.94
CA GLN A 254 -7.68 -8.36 10.52
C GLN A 254 -7.96 -9.65 9.75
N LEU A 255 -9.05 -9.65 8.98
CA LEU A 255 -9.35 -10.71 8.01
C LEU A 255 -8.68 -10.35 6.69
N VAL A 256 -7.78 -11.21 6.21
CA VAL A 256 -7.02 -11.02 4.97
C VAL A 256 -7.51 -12.02 3.94
N VAL A 257 -7.95 -11.52 2.78
CA VAL A 257 -8.38 -12.33 1.63
C VAL A 257 -7.44 -12.03 0.46
N GLN A 258 -6.68 -13.05 0.06
CA GLN A 258 -5.77 -12.97 -1.09
C GLN A 258 -6.40 -13.74 -2.24
N LEU A 259 -6.70 -13.05 -3.35
CA LEU A 259 -7.26 -13.63 -4.57
C LEU A 259 -6.23 -13.56 -5.68
N ARG A 260 -6.09 -14.64 -6.44
CA ARG A 260 -5.47 -14.62 -7.76
C ARG A 260 -6.50 -15.04 -8.77
N LEU A 261 -6.67 -14.23 -9.81
CA LEU A 261 -7.63 -14.47 -10.87
C LEU A 261 -6.90 -14.43 -12.22
N ARG A 262 -7.36 -15.26 -13.15
CA ARG A 262 -6.91 -15.27 -14.54
C ARG A 262 -8.12 -15.08 -15.45
N HIS A 263 -8.04 -14.10 -16.33
CA HIS A 263 -9.09 -13.76 -17.27
C HIS A 263 -8.61 -13.96 -18.70
N ALA A 264 -9.51 -14.41 -19.57
CA ALA A 264 -9.29 -14.33 -21.01
C ALA A 264 -9.16 -12.84 -21.41
N PRO A 265 -8.22 -12.49 -22.30
CA PRO A 265 -8.02 -11.12 -22.76
C PRO A 265 -9.11 -10.71 -23.77
N ASP A 266 -10.35 -10.62 -23.29
CA ASP A 266 -11.54 -10.29 -24.08
C ASP A 266 -11.82 -8.77 -24.05
N GLU A 267 -12.37 -8.21 -25.13
CA GLU A 267 -12.72 -6.78 -25.21
C GLU A 267 -13.79 -6.38 -24.18
N ARG A 268 -14.65 -7.31 -23.80
CA ARG A 268 -15.72 -7.14 -22.81
C ARG A 268 -15.26 -7.45 -21.38
N LEU A 269 -13.99 -7.79 -21.17
CA LEU A 269 -13.44 -8.00 -19.84
C LEU A 269 -13.64 -6.75 -18.98
N VAL A 270 -14.22 -6.94 -17.80
CA VAL A 270 -14.32 -5.94 -16.73
C VAL A 270 -13.63 -6.50 -15.49
N LEU A 271 -12.60 -5.81 -15.05
CA LEU A 271 -11.79 -6.16 -13.88
C LEU A 271 -12.43 -5.66 -12.58
N GLY A 272 -11.96 -6.16 -11.43
CA GLY A 272 -12.43 -5.73 -10.11
C GLY A 272 -13.78 -6.31 -9.69
N GLY A 273 -14.45 -7.09 -10.54
CA GLY A 273 -15.72 -7.75 -10.20
C GLY A 273 -15.59 -8.81 -9.11
N ALA A 274 -14.43 -9.48 -9.02
CA ALA A 274 -14.14 -10.42 -7.93
C ALA A 274 -13.89 -9.68 -6.60
N LEU A 275 -13.12 -8.58 -6.65
CA LEU A 275 -12.93 -7.70 -5.50
C LEU A 275 -14.26 -7.15 -4.98
N GLU A 276 -15.11 -6.61 -5.85
CA GLU A 276 -16.42 -6.08 -5.44
C GLU A 276 -17.32 -7.17 -4.84
N ALA A 277 -17.33 -8.38 -5.41
CA ALA A 277 -18.08 -9.50 -4.87
C ALA A 277 -17.58 -9.92 -3.47
N ALA A 278 -16.27 -10.00 -3.28
CA ALA A 278 -15.66 -10.29 -1.98
C ALA A 278 -16.00 -9.19 -0.97
N TRP A 279 -15.88 -7.92 -1.37
CA TRP A 279 -16.17 -6.77 -0.51
C TRP A 279 -17.63 -6.79 -0.04
N ARG A 280 -18.58 -6.85 -0.97
CA ARG A 280 -20.02 -6.87 -0.64
C ARG A 280 -20.39 -8.04 0.25
N ARG A 281 -19.80 -9.21 0.03
CA ARG A 281 -20.09 -10.41 0.82
C ARG A 281 -19.57 -10.30 2.25
N LEU A 282 -18.44 -9.63 2.45
CA LEU A 282 -17.75 -9.55 3.74
C LEU A 282 -18.12 -8.29 4.54
N THR A 283 -18.51 -7.19 3.90
CA THR A 283 -18.88 -5.94 4.60
C THR A 283 -20.35 -5.56 4.44
N GLY A 284 -21.07 -6.16 3.49
CA GLY A 284 -22.42 -5.75 3.09
C GLY A 284 -22.46 -4.69 1.99
N GLU A 285 -21.35 -4.00 1.72
CA GLU A 285 -21.27 -2.84 0.83
C GLU A 285 -20.14 -2.99 -0.20
N PRO A 286 -20.18 -2.31 -1.36
CA PRO A 286 -19.05 -2.29 -2.29
C PRO A 286 -17.87 -1.48 -1.72
N PRO A 287 -16.70 -1.51 -2.36
CA PRO A 287 -15.68 -0.50 -2.13
C PRO A 287 -16.26 0.89 -2.40
N VAL A 288 -15.83 1.89 -1.64
CA VAL A 288 -16.32 3.27 -1.75
C VAL A 288 -15.48 4.07 -2.73
N GLY A 289 -14.16 3.83 -2.73
CA GLY A 289 -13.24 4.54 -3.60
C GLY A 289 -12.09 3.68 -4.10
N TRP A 290 -11.43 4.17 -5.16
CA TRP A 290 -10.19 3.61 -5.69
C TRP A 290 -9.26 4.69 -6.22
N SER A 291 -7.97 4.39 -6.32
CA SER A 291 -6.98 5.24 -6.98
C SER A 291 -5.69 4.44 -7.28
N THR A 292 -4.73 5.04 -7.97
CA THR A 292 -3.38 4.49 -8.18
C THR A 292 -2.38 4.85 -7.08
N ALA A 293 -2.80 5.69 -6.13
CA ALA A 293 -2.03 6.14 -4.98
C ALA A 293 -3.00 6.50 -3.84
N GLU A 294 -2.47 6.74 -2.65
CA GLU A 294 -3.19 7.34 -1.53
C GLU A 294 -2.85 8.84 -1.46
N PRO A 295 -3.81 9.76 -1.24
CA PRO A 295 -5.22 9.53 -0.92
C PRO A 295 -6.04 8.98 -2.08
N VAL A 296 -6.95 8.06 -1.73
CA VAL A 296 -7.95 7.52 -2.65
C VAL A 296 -9.00 8.60 -2.93
N ASN A 297 -9.05 9.02 -4.19
CA ASN A 297 -9.76 10.24 -4.60
C ASN A 297 -10.93 9.98 -5.57
N LEU A 298 -11.00 8.82 -6.20
CA LEU A 298 -12.08 8.49 -7.15
C LEU A 298 -13.13 7.58 -6.49
N PRO A 299 -14.43 7.82 -6.71
CA PRO A 299 -15.47 6.85 -6.37
C PRO A 299 -15.26 5.51 -7.07
N TRP A 300 -15.64 4.40 -6.42
CA TRP A 300 -15.49 3.06 -6.97
C TRP A 300 -16.15 2.92 -8.36
N ASN A 301 -15.34 2.58 -9.37
CA ASN A 301 -15.80 2.34 -10.72
C ASN A 301 -14.94 1.29 -11.45
N ALA A 302 -15.44 0.06 -11.49
CA ALA A 302 -14.75 -1.06 -12.14
C ALA A 302 -14.44 -0.81 -13.63
N ARG A 303 -15.27 -0.03 -14.35
CA ARG A 303 -15.03 0.27 -15.77
C ARG A 303 -13.84 1.20 -15.96
N GLN A 304 -13.78 2.29 -15.20
CA GLN A 304 -12.65 3.23 -15.27
C GLN A 304 -11.33 2.57 -14.86
N LEU A 305 -11.35 1.72 -13.83
CA LEU A 305 -10.22 0.90 -13.45
C LEU A 305 -9.77 -0.02 -14.60
N THR A 306 -10.72 -0.68 -15.27
CA THR A 306 -10.45 -1.55 -16.41
C THR A 306 -9.86 -0.77 -17.59
N GLU A 307 -10.40 0.41 -17.90
CA GLU A 307 -9.88 1.30 -18.94
C GLU A 307 -8.44 1.74 -18.66
N LEU A 308 -8.12 2.07 -17.41
CA LEU A 308 -6.76 2.38 -16.99
C LEU A 308 -5.82 1.18 -17.14
N ALA A 309 -6.25 -0.01 -16.71
CA ALA A 309 -5.45 -1.21 -16.88
C ALA A 309 -5.20 -1.53 -18.35
N ARG A 310 -6.22 -1.35 -19.20
CA ARG A 310 -6.15 -1.56 -20.65
C ARG A 310 -5.23 -0.55 -21.33
N SER A 311 -5.29 0.73 -20.98
CA SER A 311 -4.44 1.78 -21.58
C SER A 311 -2.96 1.63 -21.22
N ARG A 312 -2.67 0.98 -20.08
CA ARG A 312 -1.30 0.72 -19.63
C ARG A 312 -0.71 -0.59 -20.17
N ALA A 313 -1.54 -1.53 -20.60
CA ALA A 313 -1.11 -2.84 -21.08
C ALA A 313 -0.05 -2.71 -22.21
N PRO A 314 1.03 -3.52 -22.20
CA PRO A 314 1.29 -4.65 -21.30
C PRO A 314 1.93 -4.26 -19.95
N ARG A 315 2.17 -2.97 -19.67
CA ARG A 315 2.72 -2.55 -18.37
C ARG A 315 1.71 -2.85 -17.26
N PRO A 316 2.16 -3.35 -16.10
CA PRO A 316 1.26 -3.64 -15.00
C PRO A 316 0.63 -2.36 -14.44
N THR A 317 -0.55 -2.54 -13.86
CA THR A 317 -1.32 -1.50 -13.17
C THR A 317 -1.49 -1.92 -11.72
N TRP A 318 -1.18 -1.02 -10.78
CA TRP A 318 -1.37 -1.24 -9.35
C TRP A 318 -2.29 -0.15 -8.79
N LEU A 319 -3.19 -0.56 -7.90
CA LEU A 319 -4.33 0.23 -7.46
C LEU A 319 -4.59 -0.04 -5.98
N VAL A 320 -5.16 0.96 -5.31
CA VAL A 320 -5.71 0.86 -3.95
C VAL A 320 -7.21 1.08 -4.02
N ALA A 321 -7.97 0.29 -3.29
CA ALA A 321 -9.39 0.49 -3.04
C ALA A 321 -9.66 0.59 -1.54
N VAL A 322 -10.61 1.42 -1.13
CA VAL A 322 -10.96 1.64 0.28
C VAL A 322 -12.47 1.55 0.49
N GLY A 323 -12.86 1.12 1.69
CA GLY A 323 -14.24 0.98 2.13
C GLY A 323 -14.70 2.17 2.98
N HIS A 324 -15.93 2.08 3.50
CA HIS A 324 -16.48 3.07 4.41
C HIS A 324 -15.75 3.05 5.77
N PRO A 325 -15.55 4.19 6.45
CA PRO A 325 -14.90 4.22 7.77
C PRO A 325 -15.58 3.35 8.85
N ASP A 326 -16.90 3.13 8.75
CA ASP A 326 -17.64 2.26 9.69
C ASP A 326 -17.23 0.79 9.60
N ARG A 327 -16.80 0.35 8.41
CA ARG A 327 -16.30 -1.01 8.12
C ARG A 327 -14.94 -0.88 7.43
N PRO A 328 -13.86 -0.57 8.18
CA PRO A 328 -12.55 -0.34 7.61
C PRO A 328 -12.12 -1.54 6.76
N ALA A 329 -11.94 -1.27 5.48
CA ALA A 329 -11.45 -2.25 4.52
C ALA A 329 -10.55 -1.54 3.51
N ILE A 330 -9.45 -2.20 3.14
CA ILE A 330 -8.53 -1.73 2.09
C ILE A 330 -8.16 -2.92 1.21
N ALA A 331 -8.07 -2.69 -0.09
CA ALA A 331 -7.49 -3.65 -1.00
C ALA A 331 -6.37 -3.03 -1.82
N THR A 332 -5.39 -3.87 -2.14
CA THR A 332 -4.45 -3.60 -3.23
C THR A 332 -4.76 -4.55 -4.38
N VAL A 333 -4.76 -4.02 -5.59
CA VAL A 333 -5.01 -4.80 -6.82
C VAL A 333 -3.84 -4.58 -7.75
N ARG A 334 -3.25 -5.67 -8.25
CA ARG A 334 -2.26 -5.65 -9.32
C ARG A 334 -2.84 -6.37 -10.53
N VAL A 335 -2.86 -5.67 -11.66
CA VAL A 335 -3.28 -6.21 -12.96
C VAL A 335 -2.05 -6.34 -13.85
N SER A 336 -1.84 -7.52 -14.42
CA SER A 336 -0.75 -7.80 -15.37
C SER A 336 -1.22 -8.57 -16.59
N ARG A 337 -0.64 -8.26 -17.75
CA ARG A 337 -0.82 -9.06 -18.97
C ARG A 337 0.29 -10.12 -19.02
N THR A 338 -0.08 -11.39 -18.97
CA THR A 338 0.83 -12.54 -19.12
C THR A 338 0.50 -13.31 -20.40
N PRO A 339 1.34 -14.22 -20.90
CA PRO A 339 0.97 -15.06 -22.03
C PRO A 339 -0.35 -15.83 -21.81
N ALA A 340 -0.63 -16.24 -20.57
CA ALA A 340 -1.82 -17.01 -20.19
C ALA A 340 -3.11 -16.17 -20.16
N GLY A 341 -3.03 -14.84 -20.03
CA GLY A 341 -4.23 -14.00 -19.96
C GLY A 341 -3.99 -12.64 -19.32
N VAL A 342 -5.04 -12.09 -18.73
CA VAL A 342 -4.96 -10.94 -17.82
C VAL A 342 -5.08 -11.48 -16.41
N GLU A 343 -4.07 -11.26 -15.59
CA GLU A 343 -4.03 -11.70 -14.19
C GLU A 343 -4.40 -10.53 -13.27
N GLU A 344 -5.28 -10.81 -12.30
CA GLU A 344 -5.67 -9.88 -11.22
C GLU A 344 -5.25 -10.51 -9.88
N ASP A 345 -4.22 -9.91 -9.26
CA ASP A 345 -3.77 -10.26 -7.91
C ASP A 345 -4.35 -9.25 -6.91
N VAL A 346 -5.20 -9.72 -6.01
CA VAL A 346 -5.93 -8.90 -5.04
C VAL A 346 -5.50 -9.29 -3.63
N THR A 347 -5.21 -8.30 -2.78
CA THR A 347 -5.13 -8.50 -1.33
C THR A 347 -6.13 -7.53 -0.68
N LEU A 348 -7.25 -8.07 -0.20
CA LEU A 348 -8.27 -7.37 0.56
C LEU A 348 -8.04 -7.62 2.05
N THR A 349 -8.07 -6.57 2.88
CA THR A 349 -7.97 -6.68 4.33
C THR A 349 -9.10 -5.89 4.99
N LEU A 350 -9.79 -6.53 5.93
CA LEU A 350 -10.86 -5.94 6.74
C LEU A 350 -10.40 -5.83 8.18
N GLY A 351 -10.67 -4.70 8.82
CA GLY A 351 -10.36 -4.44 10.22
C GLY A 351 -11.56 -4.73 11.10
N HIS A 352 -11.34 -5.45 12.19
CA HIS A 352 -12.34 -5.80 13.18
C HIS A 352 -11.87 -5.36 14.56
N GLY A 353 -12.70 -4.59 15.25
CA GLY A 353 -12.52 -4.26 16.66
C GLY A 353 -12.67 -5.50 17.56
N PRO A 354 -12.39 -5.38 18.86
CA PRO A 354 -12.42 -6.51 19.79
C PRO A 354 -13.82 -7.14 19.91
N GLU A 355 -14.85 -6.31 19.85
CA GLU A 355 -16.27 -6.71 19.91
C GLU A 355 -16.85 -7.09 18.53
N GLU A 356 -16.09 -6.90 17.44
CA GLU A 356 -16.53 -7.24 16.10
C GLU A 356 -16.09 -8.67 15.74
N THR A 357 -17.05 -9.49 15.29
CA THR A 357 -16.76 -10.86 14.85
C THR A 357 -16.42 -10.86 13.35
N PRO A 358 -15.24 -11.36 12.94
CA PRO A 358 -14.92 -11.57 11.54
C PRO A 358 -15.93 -12.51 10.86
N PRO A 359 -16.43 -12.20 9.65
CA PRO A 359 -17.49 -12.96 8.97
C PRO A 359 -16.93 -14.23 8.31
N LEU A 360 -16.48 -15.19 9.12
CA LEU A 360 -15.87 -16.43 8.63
C LEU A 360 -16.91 -17.36 7.96
N ASP A 361 -18.17 -17.28 8.37
CA ASP A 361 -19.31 -17.98 7.77
C ASP A 361 -19.58 -17.54 6.31
N ALA A 362 -19.21 -16.31 5.97
CA ALA A 362 -19.35 -15.78 4.62
C ALA A 362 -18.25 -16.25 3.65
N VAL A 363 -17.16 -16.86 4.15
CA VAL A 363 -15.99 -17.27 3.36
C VAL A 363 -16.30 -18.42 2.41
N GLU A 364 -16.98 -19.46 2.89
CA GLU A 364 -17.31 -20.62 2.07
C GLU A 364 -18.28 -20.25 0.92
N PRO A 365 -19.38 -19.53 1.16
CA PRO A 365 -20.23 -19.06 0.07
C PRO A 365 -19.52 -18.11 -0.92
N LEU A 366 -18.57 -17.28 -0.43
CA LEU A 366 -17.73 -16.45 -1.29
C LEU A 366 -16.86 -17.31 -2.21
N ALA A 367 -16.20 -18.35 -1.66
CA ALA A 367 -15.40 -19.30 -2.41
C ALA A 367 -16.21 -19.92 -3.56
N ALA A 368 -17.41 -20.41 -3.25
CA ALA A 368 -18.32 -21.00 -4.23
C ALA A 368 -18.70 -20.00 -5.34
N ALA A 369 -19.02 -18.76 -4.98
CA ALA A 369 -19.40 -17.72 -5.93
C ALA A 369 -18.23 -17.31 -6.86
N LEU A 370 -17.01 -17.19 -6.33
CA LEU A 370 -15.82 -16.87 -7.14
C LEU A 370 -15.42 -18.04 -8.06
N ALA A 371 -15.52 -19.27 -7.57
CA ALA A 371 -15.24 -20.48 -8.33
C ALA A 371 -16.20 -20.68 -9.52
N ALA A 372 -17.46 -20.26 -9.39
CA ALA A 372 -18.50 -20.50 -10.40
C ALA A 372 -18.36 -19.67 -11.68
N GLY A 373 -17.62 -18.55 -11.71
CA GLY A 373 -17.66 -17.68 -12.89
C GLY A 373 -16.69 -16.52 -12.98
N ARG A 374 -15.64 -16.46 -12.14
CA ARG A 374 -14.75 -15.29 -12.11
C ARG A 374 -13.28 -15.58 -12.44
N GLY A 375 -12.97 -16.75 -12.99
CA GLY A 375 -11.59 -17.10 -13.35
C GLY A 375 -10.68 -17.21 -12.13
N LEU A 376 -11.24 -17.59 -10.97
CA LEU A 376 -10.47 -17.77 -9.75
C LEU A 376 -9.36 -18.80 -10.00
N THR A 377 -8.12 -18.43 -9.68
CA THR A 377 -6.97 -19.34 -9.65
C THR A 377 -6.77 -19.83 -8.23
N THR A 378 -6.64 -18.90 -7.28
CA THR A 378 -6.56 -19.22 -5.85
C THR A 378 -7.24 -18.17 -4.98
N MET A 379 -7.79 -18.60 -3.84
CA MET A 379 -8.22 -17.72 -2.76
C MET A 379 -7.66 -18.26 -1.44
N LEU A 380 -6.83 -17.47 -0.76
CA LEU A 380 -6.37 -17.74 0.60
C LEU A 380 -7.02 -16.75 1.55
N VAL A 381 -7.73 -17.26 2.55
CA VAL A 381 -8.28 -16.46 3.65
C VAL A 381 -7.49 -16.75 4.91
N SER A 382 -7.05 -15.71 5.59
CA SER A 382 -6.29 -15.80 6.85
C SER A 382 -6.78 -14.77 7.85
N LEU A 383 -6.63 -15.07 9.14
CA LEU A 383 -6.93 -14.17 10.24
C LEU A 383 -5.66 -13.80 10.99
N ARG A 384 -5.51 -12.56 11.44
CA ARG A 384 -4.38 -12.14 12.28
C ARG A 384 -4.80 -11.15 13.34
N ALA A 385 -4.01 -11.05 14.40
CA ALA A 385 -4.01 -9.87 15.25
C ALA A 385 -3.53 -8.66 14.44
N GLY A 386 -4.19 -7.52 14.59
CA GLY A 386 -3.81 -6.30 13.89
C GLY A 386 -4.87 -5.23 14.00
N ARG A 387 -4.45 -3.98 13.80
CA ARG A 387 -5.27 -2.81 14.09
C ARG A 387 -6.55 -2.74 13.27
N ARG A 388 -7.66 -2.32 13.88
CA ARG A 388 -8.94 -2.10 13.18
C ARG A 388 -8.82 -1.02 12.09
N ASP A 389 -7.99 0.00 12.33
CA ASP A 389 -7.76 1.11 11.39
C ASP A 389 -6.88 0.76 10.17
N LEU A 390 -6.47 -0.51 10.04
CA LEU A 390 -5.67 -1.03 8.92
C LEU A 390 -4.30 -0.35 8.74
N THR A 391 -3.81 0.34 9.77
CA THR A 391 -2.43 0.83 9.81
C THR A 391 -1.51 -0.21 10.46
N VAL A 392 -0.22 -0.13 10.16
CA VAL A 392 0.78 -1.07 10.64
C VAL A 392 1.83 -0.33 11.46
N PRO A 393 1.94 -0.60 12.77
CA PRO A 393 2.99 -0.03 13.60
C PRO A 393 4.33 -0.76 13.41
N PRO A 394 5.45 -0.17 13.85
CA PRO A 394 6.78 -0.76 13.72
C PRO A 394 7.06 -1.81 14.81
N HIS A 395 6.14 -2.73 15.03
CA HIS A 395 6.26 -3.79 16.04
C HIS A 395 6.01 -5.17 15.43
N VAL A 396 6.43 -6.20 16.16
CA VAL A 396 6.20 -7.59 15.79
C VAL A 396 4.71 -7.88 15.71
N ALA A 397 4.29 -8.41 14.57
CA ALA A 397 2.94 -8.91 14.37
C ALA A 397 3.01 -10.42 14.12
N ALA A 398 2.16 -11.18 14.82
CA ALA A 398 2.02 -12.60 14.57
C ALA A 398 1.66 -12.86 13.08
N PRO A 399 2.20 -13.92 12.47
CA PRO A 399 1.85 -14.26 11.10
C PRO A 399 0.34 -14.56 11.00
N PRO A 400 -0.32 -14.23 9.88
CA PRO A 400 -1.72 -14.59 9.68
C PRO A 400 -1.91 -16.10 9.73
N VAL A 401 -2.90 -16.55 10.49
CA VAL A 401 -3.30 -17.96 10.60
C VAL A 401 -4.26 -18.29 9.45
N PRO A 402 -3.95 -19.28 8.59
CA PRO A 402 -4.84 -19.67 7.50
C PRO A 402 -6.21 -20.17 7.99
N VAL A 403 -7.28 -19.67 7.39
CA VAL A 403 -8.68 -20.08 7.61
C VAL A 403 -9.11 -21.07 6.52
N SER A 404 -8.83 -20.75 5.25
CA SER A 404 -9.16 -21.63 4.13
C SER A 404 -8.29 -21.37 2.90
N LEU A 405 -8.14 -22.38 2.06
CA LEU A 405 -7.59 -22.26 0.71
C LEU A 405 -8.62 -22.74 -0.31
N THR A 406 -8.88 -21.96 -1.35
CA THR A 406 -9.66 -22.40 -2.51
C THR A 406 -8.77 -22.40 -3.74
N VAL A 407 -8.80 -23.48 -4.50
CA VAL A 407 -8.07 -23.65 -5.75
C VAL A 407 -9.09 -23.74 -6.88
N GLY A 408 -8.97 -22.88 -7.88
CA GLY A 408 -9.89 -22.82 -9.00
C GLY A 408 -9.79 -24.02 -9.94
N ALA A 409 -10.86 -24.24 -10.71
CA ALA A 409 -10.99 -25.39 -11.61
C ALA A 409 -9.83 -25.53 -12.62
N GLU A 410 -9.35 -24.42 -13.17
CA GLU A 410 -8.22 -24.42 -14.11
C GLU A 410 -6.93 -24.88 -13.42
N ALA A 411 -6.62 -24.32 -12.25
CA ALA A 411 -5.44 -24.71 -11.47
C ALA A 411 -5.52 -26.16 -10.96
N VAL A 412 -6.71 -26.64 -10.58
CA VAL A 412 -6.93 -28.05 -10.23
C VAL A 412 -6.65 -28.97 -11.42
N ARG A 413 -7.12 -28.59 -12.62
CA ARG A 413 -6.89 -29.35 -13.85
C ARG A 413 -5.42 -29.36 -14.26
N GLU A 414 -4.74 -28.21 -14.21
CA GLU A 414 -3.30 -28.10 -14.48
C GLU A 414 -2.50 -29.00 -13.53
N ALA A 415 -2.79 -28.94 -12.23
CA ALA A 415 -2.19 -29.82 -11.24
C ALA A 415 -2.49 -31.31 -11.50
N GLY A 416 -3.72 -31.64 -11.91
CA GLY A 416 -4.13 -33.01 -12.26
C GLY A 416 -3.40 -33.58 -13.50
N LEU A 417 -3.22 -32.76 -14.53
CA LEU A 417 -2.51 -33.13 -15.76
C LEU A 417 -1.02 -33.40 -15.50
N ALA A 418 -0.37 -32.55 -14.72
CA ALA A 418 1.03 -32.73 -14.36
C ALA A 418 1.25 -33.93 -13.42
N ASN A 419 0.20 -34.44 -12.77
CA ASN A 419 0.21 -35.73 -12.06
C ASN A 419 -0.03 -36.95 -12.97
N GLY A 420 -0.02 -36.80 -14.31
CA GLY A 420 -0.13 -37.91 -15.26
C GLY A 420 -1.50 -38.57 -15.37
N ARG A 421 -2.58 -37.94 -14.87
CA ARG A 421 -3.95 -38.45 -14.98
C ARG A 421 -4.74 -37.79 -16.13
N ARG A 422 -5.53 -38.60 -16.85
CA ARG A 422 -6.52 -38.08 -17.81
C ARG A 422 -7.78 -37.60 -17.06
N PRO A 423 -8.45 -36.54 -17.52
CA PRO A 423 -9.69 -36.02 -16.91
C PRO A 423 -10.83 -37.05 -16.79
N THR A 424 -10.73 -38.19 -17.48
CA THR A 424 -11.74 -39.24 -17.58
C THR A 424 -11.63 -40.34 -16.51
N ASP A 425 -10.58 -40.34 -15.68
CA ASP A 425 -10.48 -41.28 -14.58
C ASP A 425 -11.45 -40.85 -13.47
N SER A 426 -12.60 -41.53 -13.45
CA SER A 426 -13.80 -41.24 -12.65
C SER A 426 -13.52 -40.91 -11.18
N GLY A 427 -13.89 -39.68 -10.79
CA GLY A 427 -14.04 -39.19 -9.41
C GLY A 427 -12.98 -38.18 -8.98
N PRO A 428 -13.30 -37.23 -8.07
CA PRO A 428 -12.30 -36.36 -7.44
C PRO A 428 -11.35 -37.24 -6.61
N GLY A 429 -10.26 -37.69 -7.24
CA GLY A 429 -9.39 -38.69 -6.66
C GLY A 429 -8.61 -38.18 -5.43
N PRO A 430 -8.21 -39.09 -4.51
CA PRO A 430 -7.60 -38.78 -3.20
C PRO A 430 -6.22 -38.10 -3.23
N ALA A 431 -5.68 -37.73 -4.39
CA ALA A 431 -4.32 -37.18 -4.52
C ALA A 431 -4.19 -35.71 -4.06
N LEU A 432 -5.28 -34.94 -4.16
CA LEU A 432 -5.33 -33.55 -3.67
C LEU A 432 -5.97 -33.43 -2.28
N ALA A 433 -6.52 -34.50 -1.72
CA ALA A 433 -7.01 -34.51 -0.34
C ALA A 433 -5.80 -34.52 0.62
N PRO A 434 -5.59 -33.48 1.45
CA PRO A 434 -4.65 -33.59 2.56
C PRO A 434 -5.15 -34.64 3.55
N VAL A 435 -4.22 -35.24 4.29
CA VAL A 435 -4.53 -36.13 5.41
C VAL A 435 -5.39 -35.33 6.40
N GLY A 436 -6.65 -35.73 6.58
CA GLY A 436 -7.52 -35.30 7.68
C GLY A 436 -8.69 -34.38 7.36
N VAL A 437 -8.75 -33.67 6.21
CA VAL A 437 -9.89 -32.81 5.85
C VAL A 437 -10.22 -32.93 4.35
N PRO A 438 -11.38 -33.50 3.97
CA PRO A 438 -11.77 -33.59 2.57
C PRO A 438 -12.10 -32.21 1.99
N PRO A 439 -11.66 -31.88 0.76
CA PRO A 439 -12.07 -30.64 0.12
C PRO A 439 -13.57 -30.65 -0.23
N VAL A 440 -14.17 -29.47 -0.22
CA VAL A 440 -15.52 -29.22 -0.76
C VAL A 440 -15.38 -28.85 -2.24
N PRO A 441 -15.93 -29.65 -3.18
CA PRO A 441 -15.88 -29.33 -4.60
C PRO A 441 -16.94 -28.28 -4.97
N TYR A 442 -16.58 -27.33 -5.83
CA TYR A 442 -17.49 -26.36 -6.43
C TYR A 442 -17.45 -26.40 -7.96
N GLY A 443 -18.59 -26.10 -8.59
CA GLY A 443 -18.73 -26.11 -10.04
C GLY A 443 -19.01 -27.51 -10.62
N PRO A 444 -18.87 -27.68 -11.94
CA PRO A 444 -19.14 -28.95 -12.62
C PRO A 444 -18.22 -30.06 -12.14
N SER A 445 -18.75 -31.29 -12.03
CA SER A 445 -17.98 -32.47 -11.63
C SER A 445 -16.81 -32.81 -12.56
N SER A 446 -16.86 -32.36 -13.82
CA SER A 446 -15.81 -32.55 -14.82
C SER A 446 -14.62 -31.59 -14.65
N ALA A 447 -14.79 -30.50 -13.91
CA ALA A 447 -13.76 -29.49 -13.67
C ALA A 447 -14.05 -28.75 -12.35
N PRO A 448 -13.95 -29.43 -11.19
CA PRO A 448 -14.29 -28.82 -9.92
C PRO A 448 -13.17 -27.87 -9.46
N ALA A 449 -13.57 -26.73 -8.91
CA ALA A 449 -12.73 -26.01 -7.95
C ALA A 449 -12.77 -26.74 -6.60
N LEU A 450 -11.70 -26.64 -5.81
CA LEU A 450 -11.57 -27.34 -4.54
C LEU A 450 -11.37 -26.33 -3.40
N HIS A 451 -12.22 -26.40 -2.38
CA HIS A 451 -12.14 -25.58 -1.18
C HIS A 451 -11.69 -26.43 0.02
N TYR A 452 -10.67 -25.96 0.72
CA TYR A 452 -10.03 -26.61 1.85
C TYR A 452 -10.24 -25.74 3.10
N PRO A 453 -11.13 -26.14 4.02
CA PRO A 453 -11.21 -25.49 5.33
C PRO A 453 -9.97 -25.89 6.14
N LEU A 454 -9.22 -24.88 6.60
CA LEU A 454 -7.97 -25.05 7.34
C LEU A 454 -8.14 -24.75 8.83
N GLY A 455 -9.16 -23.98 9.22
CA GLY A 455 -9.46 -23.67 10.61
C GLY A 455 -10.32 -22.41 10.75
N ASP A 456 -10.41 -21.90 11.97
CA ASP A 456 -11.12 -20.66 12.31
C ASP A 456 -10.18 -19.45 12.46
N GLY A 457 -8.89 -19.62 12.11
CA GLY A 457 -7.88 -18.57 12.25
C GLY A 457 -7.31 -18.40 13.65
N SER A 458 -7.60 -19.31 14.59
CA SER A 458 -7.04 -19.32 15.95
C SER A 458 -5.91 -20.34 16.14
N ASP A 459 -5.95 -21.47 15.42
CA ASP A 459 -5.00 -22.58 15.57
C ASP A 459 -3.73 -22.40 14.70
N PRO A 460 -2.53 -22.23 15.30
CA PRO A 460 -1.29 -22.18 14.54
C PRO A 460 -1.01 -23.44 13.71
N GLY A 461 -1.56 -24.60 14.08
CA GLY A 461 -1.48 -25.85 13.31
C GLY A 461 -2.08 -25.77 11.90
N ALA A 462 -2.91 -24.74 11.62
CA ALA A 462 -3.37 -24.43 10.27
C ALA A 462 -2.21 -24.12 9.30
N TRP A 463 -1.07 -23.62 9.79
CA TRP A 463 0.13 -23.39 8.96
C TRP A 463 0.71 -24.68 8.41
N THR A 464 0.81 -25.73 9.23
CA THR A 464 1.31 -27.04 8.78
C THR A 464 0.38 -27.62 7.73
N ARG A 465 -0.95 -27.54 7.95
CA ARG A 465 -1.95 -27.98 6.97
C ARG A 465 -1.85 -27.21 5.65
N PHE A 466 -1.68 -25.90 5.72
CA PHE A 466 -1.48 -25.04 4.55
C PHE A 466 -0.18 -25.36 3.80
N GLN A 467 0.95 -25.52 4.49
CA GLN A 467 2.24 -25.82 3.88
C GLN A 467 2.22 -27.16 3.14
N VAL A 468 1.66 -28.21 3.76
CA VAL A 468 1.51 -29.53 3.12
C VAL A 468 0.68 -29.42 1.83
N LEU A 469 -0.39 -28.63 1.83
CA LEU A 469 -1.23 -28.40 0.65
C LEU A 469 -0.48 -27.59 -0.42
N ALA A 470 0.19 -26.50 -0.02
CA ALA A 470 0.93 -25.64 -0.93
C ALA A 470 2.13 -26.35 -1.58
N ASP A 471 2.82 -27.21 -0.85
CA ASP A 471 3.95 -27.98 -1.36
C ASP A 471 3.51 -29.03 -2.37
N ARG A 472 2.36 -29.70 -2.14
CA ARG A 472 1.77 -30.61 -3.13
C ARG A 472 1.30 -29.91 -4.41
N LEU A 473 0.84 -28.66 -4.29
CA LEU A 473 0.48 -27.86 -5.46
C LEU A 473 1.73 -27.35 -6.21
N ARG A 474 2.86 -27.11 -5.51
CA ARG A 474 4.12 -26.60 -6.08
C ARG A 474 5.08 -27.68 -6.60
N SER A 475 5.15 -28.86 -5.98
CA SER A 475 6.01 -29.98 -6.40
C SER A 475 5.69 -30.51 -7.81
N VAL A 476 4.67 -29.94 -8.43
CA VAL A 476 4.12 -30.26 -9.74
C VAL A 476 4.69 -29.34 -10.83
N ASP A 477 5.30 -28.20 -10.47
CA ASP A 477 5.89 -27.22 -11.40
C ASP A 477 7.37 -27.54 -11.78
N VAL A 478 8.04 -28.46 -11.07
CA VAL A 478 9.49 -28.76 -11.22
C VAL A 478 9.75 -30.10 -11.92
N GLY A 479 8.70 -30.83 -12.33
CA GLY A 479 8.82 -32.19 -12.86
C GLY A 479 8.73 -32.36 -14.38
N GLY A 480 8.57 -31.29 -15.15
CA GLY A 480 8.39 -31.34 -16.61
C GLY A 480 9.50 -30.60 -17.36
N GLY A 481 10.70 -31.15 -17.35
CA GLY A 481 11.79 -30.79 -18.28
C GLY A 481 11.69 -31.57 -19.58
#